data_AF-A0A136JM04-F1
#
_entry.id   AF-A0A136JM04-F1
#
_cell.length_a   1.000
_cell.length_b   1.000
_cell.length_c   1.000
_cell.angle_alpha   90.00
_cell.angle_beta   90.00
_cell.angle_gamma   90.00
#
_symmetry.space_group_name_H-M   'P 1'
#
loop_
_entity.id
_entity.type
_entity.pdbx_description
1 polymer ?
#
loop_
_entity_poly.entity_id
_entity_poly.type
_entity_poly.pdbx_seq_one_letter_code
_entity_poly.pdbx_strand_id
1 'polypeptide(L)'
;MARHRARAFMAISLGVALWAGTGLAAEPADVEKFVNARIEIGEMMANYFQGGQSFGQGERPSPEKMKEMGADINAKLGKLLSKYDLTVEDYRARSKDIFADDAAVKGYLEQHPDLKKRYEALPFDRMGRGGSGRGY
;
A
#
# COMPACT_ATOMS: atom_id res chain seq x y z
N MET A 1 33.21 -9.35 -55.10
CA MET A 1 32.68 -8.15 -54.41
C MET A 1 31.22 -8.37 -54.04
N ALA A 2 30.82 -7.86 -52.88
CA ALA A 2 29.46 -7.59 -52.39
C ALA A 2 28.46 -8.75 -52.19
N ARG A 3 28.37 -9.16 -50.92
CA ARG A 3 27.44 -10.10 -50.28
C ARG A 3 25.96 -9.68 -50.39
N HIS A 4 25.09 -10.66 -50.62
CA HIS A 4 23.64 -10.61 -50.49
C HIS A 4 23.21 -9.91 -49.19
N ARG A 5 22.41 -8.84 -49.29
CA ARG A 5 21.79 -8.16 -48.14
C ARG A 5 20.35 -8.62 -47.97
N ALA A 6 20.17 -9.80 -47.38
CA ALA A 6 18.92 -10.17 -46.73
C ALA A 6 18.79 -9.32 -45.45
N ARG A 7 17.85 -8.37 -45.44
CA ARG A 7 17.50 -7.60 -44.24
C ARG A 7 16.29 -8.25 -43.57
N ALA A 8 16.56 -9.25 -42.74
CA ALA A 8 15.62 -9.73 -41.76
C ALA A 8 15.64 -8.76 -40.57
N PHE A 9 14.63 -7.91 -40.46
CA PHE A 9 14.35 -7.20 -39.21
C PHE A 9 13.29 -8.00 -38.45
N MET A 10 13.74 -8.98 -37.67
CA MET A 10 12.97 -9.52 -36.56
C MET A 10 13.00 -8.50 -35.42
N ALA A 11 11.95 -7.69 -35.29
CA ALA A 11 11.70 -6.96 -34.04
C ALA A 11 10.82 -7.86 -33.17
N ILE A 12 11.46 -8.43 -32.15
CA ILE A 12 10.89 -9.37 -31.19
C ILE A 12 9.83 -8.65 -30.35
N SER A 13 8.58 -9.08 -30.49
CA SER A 13 7.47 -8.71 -29.63
C SER A 13 7.68 -9.31 -28.23
N LEU A 14 8.24 -8.53 -27.29
CA LEU A 14 8.37 -8.96 -25.90
C LEU A 14 7.14 -8.51 -25.09
N GLY A 15 5.99 -9.10 -25.41
CA GLY A 15 4.76 -8.97 -24.63
C GLY A 15 4.53 -10.22 -23.81
N VAL A 16 5.31 -10.41 -22.75
CA VAL A 16 5.10 -11.51 -21.80
C VAL A 16 4.54 -10.92 -20.51
N ALA A 17 3.22 -10.73 -20.49
CA ALA A 17 2.48 -10.56 -19.26
C ALA A 17 2.28 -11.96 -18.63
N LEU A 18 3.28 -12.43 -17.89
CA LEU A 18 3.15 -13.64 -17.08
C LEU A 18 2.47 -13.25 -15.76
N TRP A 19 1.16 -13.44 -15.75
CA TRP A 19 0.37 -13.53 -14.53
C TRP A 19 0.68 -14.89 -13.90
N ALA A 20 1.62 -14.92 -12.96
CA ALA A 20 1.95 -16.12 -12.19
C ALA A 20 1.73 -15.82 -10.70
N GLY A 21 0.57 -16.24 -10.20
CA GLY A 21 0.37 -16.48 -8.78
C GLY A 21 1.24 -17.67 -8.36
N THR A 22 2.37 -17.36 -7.76
CA THR A 22 3.26 -18.30 -7.06
C THR A 22 3.59 -17.65 -5.72
N GLY A 23 3.67 -18.44 -4.65
CA GLY A 23 4.02 -17.96 -3.30
C GLY A 23 5.48 -17.48 -3.26
N LEU A 24 5.73 -16.34 -3.88
CA LEU A 24 7.02 -15.70 -4.09
C LEU A 24 7.14 -14.50 -3.17
N ALA A 25 8.38 -14.23 -2.76
CA ALA A 25 8.78 -12.98 -2.12
C ALA A 25 8.14 -11.78 -2.81
N ALA A 26 7.68 -10.81 -2.03
CA ALA A 26 7.01 -9.63 -2.56
C ALA A 26 7.93 -8.94 -3.58
N GLU A 27 7.43 -8.64 -4.78
CA GLU A 27 8.23 -7.97 -5.79
C GLU A 27 8.72 -6.61 -5.25
N PRO A 28 9.99 -6.21 -5.45
CA PRO A 28 10.52 -4.97 -4.87
C PRO A 28 9.69 -3.73 -5.22
N ALA A 29 9.15 -3.67 -6.45
CA ALA A 29 8.27 -2.60 -6.89
C ALA A 29 6.93 -2.58 -6.12
N ASP A 30 6.38 -3.75 -5.79
CA ASP A 30 5.19 -3.83 -4.94
C ASP A 30 5.52 -3.46 -3.50
N VAL A 31 6.66 -3.89 -2.95
CA VAL A 31 7.07 -3.50 -1.59
C VAL A 31 7.18 -1.98 -1.48
N GLU A 32 7.90 -1.34 -2.40
CA GLU A 32 8.00 0.12 -2.49
C GLU A 32 6.61 0.77 -2.53
N LYS A 33 5.79 0.34 -3.48
CA LYS A 33 4.46 0.89 -3.73
C LYS A 33 3.55 0.79 -2.51
N PHE A 34 3.50 -0.39 -1.89
CA PHE A 34 2.62 -0.65 -0.74
C PHE A 34 3.14 -0.01 0.54
N VAL A 35 4.45 0.00 0.79
CA VAL A 35 5.03 0.66 1.97
C VAL A 35 4.77 2.17 1.92
N ASN A 36 5.02 2.83 0.78
CA ASN A 36 4.73 4.25 0.61
C ASN A 36 3.24 4.55 0.75
N ALA A 37 2.37 3.76 0.11
CA ALA A 37 0.93 3.89 0.27
C ALA A 37 0.51 3.75 1.75
N ARG A 38 1.06 2.79 2.49
CA ARG A 38 0.76 2.59 3.91
C ARG A 38 1.17 3.79 4.77
N ILE A 39 2.33 4.37 4.49
CA ILE A 39 2.81 5.60 5.16
C ILE A 39 1.82 6.74 4.91
N GLU A 40 1.53 7.05 3.65
CA GLU A 40 0.62 8.15 3.31
C GLU A 40 -0.79 7.92 3.85
N ILE A 41 -1.29 6.67 3.84
CA ILE A 41 -2.59 6.32 4.43
C ILE A 41 -2.57 6.59 5.93
N GLY A 42 -1.53 6.15 6.63
CA GLY A 42 -1.41 6.37 8.08
C GLY A 42 -1.35 7.85 8.44
N GLU A 43 -0.60 8.65 7.68
CA GLU A 43 -0.52 10.10 7.86
C GLU A 43 -1.84 10.80 7.51
N MET A 44 -2.49 10.40 6.42
CA MET A 44 -3.81 10.89 6.03
C MET A 44 -4.82 10.63 7.16
N MET A 45 -4.83 9.42 7.73
CA MET A 45 -5.74 9.06 8.82
C MET A 45 -5.40 9.84 10.11
N ALA A 46 -4.12 9.99 10.45
CA ALA A 46 -3.71 10.79 11.60
C ALA A 46 -4.19 12.24 11.46
N ASN A 47 -3.97 12.86 10.29
CA ASN A 47 -4.43 14.22 10.00
C ASN A 47 -5.95 14.33 10.00
N TYR A 48 -6.66 13.34 9.48
CA TYR A 48 -8.12 13.30 9.46
C TYR A 48 -8.73 13.36 10.87
N PHE A 49 -8.13 12.64 11.83
CA PHE A 49 -8.59 12.61 13.21
C PHE A 49 -8.02 13.74 14.08
N GLN A 50 -6.82 14.25 13.77
CA GLN A 50 -6.23 15.41 14.47
C GLN A 50 -6.88 16.74 14.06
N GLY A 51 -7.23 16.92 12.79
CA GLY A 51 -7.65 18.19 12.18
C GLY A 51 -9.07 18.67 12.49
N GLY A 52 -9.76 18.15 13.51
CA GLY A 52 -11.07 18.69 13.92
C GLY A 52 -12.13 17.66 14.33
N GLN A 53 -11.80 16.38 14.37
CA GLN A 53 -12.62 15.36 15.04
C GLN A 53 -11.86 14.76 16.22
N SER A 54 -11.34 15.63 17.09
CA SER A 54 -11.41 15.27 18.49
C SER A 54 -12.89 15.10 18.80
N PHE A 55 -13.34 13.85 18.89
CA PHE A 55 -14.52 13.50 19.69
C PHE A 55 -14.16 13.80 21.15
N GLY A 56 -13.98 15.09 21.43
CA GLY A 56 -13.72 15.62 22.75
C GLY A 56 -14.92 15.21 23.58
N GLN A 57 -14.66 14.48 24.65
CA GLN A 57 -15.64 13.98 25.63
C GLN A 57 -16.28 12.61 25.36
N GLY A 58 -15.76 11.79 24.45
CA GLY A 58 -16.11 10.36 24.42
C GLY A 58 -17.49 10.01 23.84
N GLU A 59 -18.16 10.95 23.18
CA GLU A 59 -19.39 10.66 22.42
C GLU A 59 -19.05 10.03 21.07
N ARG A 60 -19.60 8.83 20.84
CA ARG A 60 -19.50 8.14 19.56
C ARG A 60 -20.36 8.89 18.52
N PRO A 61 -19.88 9.09 17.27
CA PRO A 61 -20.69 9.73 16.24
C PRO A 61 -21.97 8.96 15.99
N SER A 62 -23.03 9.66 15.58
CA SER A 62 -24.26 9.03 15.13
C SER A 62 -23.98 8.06 13.96
N PRO A 63 -24.81 7.02 13.76
CA PRO A 63 -24.63 6.06 12.66
C PRO A 63 -24.55 6.72 11.28
N GLU A 64 -25.32 7.79 11.06
CA GLU A 64 -25.29 8.58 9.81
C GLU A 64 -23.95 9.28 9.63
N LYS A 65 -23.43 9.93 10.68
CA LYS A 65 -22.13 10.59 10.66
C LYS A 65 -20.98 9.60 10.48
N MET A 66 -21.08 8.41 11.09
CA MET A 66 -20.15 7.31 10.85
C MET A 66 -20.14 6.86 9.37
N LYS A 67 -21.31 6.80 8.73
CA LYS A 67 -21.44 6.43 7.32
C LYS A 67 -20.84 7.49 6.40
N GLU A 68 -21.10 8.77 6.67
CA GLU A 68 -20.51 9.89 5.92
C GLU A 68 -19.00 9.93 6.04
N MET A 69 -18.47 9.78 7.26
CA MET A 69 -17.03 9.67 7.50
C MET A 69 -16.41 8.49 6.75
N GLY A 70 -17.07 7.32 6.79
CA GLY A 70 -16.62 6.15 6.04
C GLY A 70 -16.55 6.40 4.53
N ALA A 71 -17.55 7.09 3.97
CA ALA A 71 -17.56 7.46 2.56
C ALA A 71 -16.44 8.44 2.20
N ASP A 72 -16.23 9.48 3.02
CA ASP A 72 -15.16 10.47 2.82
C ASP A 72 -13.77 9.83 2.94
N ILE A 73 -13.55 8.99 3.96
CA ILE A 73 -12.31 8.21 4.12
C ILE A 73 -12.08 7.33 2.90
N ASN A 74 -13.11 6.61 2.41
CA ASN A 74 -12.97 5.73 1.26
C ASN A 74 -12.67 6.50 -0.04
N ALA A 75 -13.26 7.69 -0.22
CA ALA A 75 -12.96 8.55 -1.35
C ALA A 75 -11.52 9.09 -1.31
N LYS A 76 -11.06 9.56 -0.14
CA LYS A 76 -9.67 10.01 0.06
C LYS A 76 -8.67 8.88 -0.12
N LEU A 77 -8.98 7.70 0.42
CA LEU A 77 -8.17 6.50 0.24
C LEU A 77 -8.06 6.11 -1.23
N GLY A 78 -9.18 6.10 -1.98
CA GLY A 78 -9.16 5.80 -3.41
C GLY A 78 -8.29 6.78 -4.21
N LYS A 79 -8.39 8.08 -3.94
CA LYS A 79 -7.56 9.11 -4.58
C LYS A 79 -6.07 9.00 -4.22
N LEU A 80 -5.76 8.60 -2.98
CA LEU A 80 -4.38 8.39 -2.55
C LEU A 80 -3.80 7.17 -3.27
N LEU A 81 -4.52 6.05 -3.27
CA LEU A 81 -4.09 4.80 -3.87
C LEU A 81 -3.94 4.89 -5.39
N SER A 82 -4.70 5.74 -6.07
CA SER A 82 -4.54 5.96 -7.51
C SER A 82 -3.18 6.53 -7.89
N LYS A 83 -2.48 7.26 -6.99
CA LYS A 83 -1.10 7.72 -7.24
C LYS A 83 -0.12 6.57 -7.44
N TYR A 84 -0.48 5.42 -6.90
CA TYR A 84 0.29 4.20 -6.93
C TYR A 84 -0.26 3.22 -7.96
N ASP A 85 -1.24 3.57 -8.80
CA ASP A 85 -1.95 2.61 -9.66
C ASP A 85 -2.57 1.45 -8.84
N LEU A 86 -3.24 1.79 -7.74
CA LEU A 86 -4.01 0.85 -6.92
C LEU A 86 -5.46 1.30 -6.77
N THR A 87 -6.36 0.34 -6.77
CA THR A 87 -7.68 0.52 -6.19
C THR A 87 -7.67 0.19 -4.70
N VAL A 88 -8.72 0.60 -3.98
CA VAL A 88 -8.94 0.21 -2.57
C VAL A 88 -9.01 -1.32 -2.43
N GLU A 89 -9.61 -2.00 -3.41
CA GLU A 89 -9.76 -3.46 -3.41
C GLU A 89 -8.41 -4.15 -3.61
N ASP A 90 -7.61 -3.70 -4.58
CA ASP A 90 -6.26 -4.24 -4.83
C ASP A 90 -5.38 -4.10 -3.59
N TYR A 91 -5.39 -2.92 -2.98
CA TYR A 91 -4.61 -2.67 -1.77
C TYR A 91 -5.06 -3.58 -0.63
N ARG A 92 -6.37 -3.75 -0.41
CA ARG A 92 -6.90 -4.66 0.62
C ARG A 92 -6.57 -6.12 0.35
N ALA A 93 -6.64 -6.55 -0.90
CA ALA A 93 -6.37 -7.94 -1.28
C ALA A 93 -4.89 -8.29 -1.11
N ARG A 94 -3.99 -7.41 -1.55
CA ARG A 94 -2.55 -7.72 -1.65
C ARG A 94 -1.72 -7.26 -0.45
N SER A 95 -2.17 -6.23 0.28
CA SER A 95 -1.37 -5.67 1.39
C SER A 95 -0.97 -6.71 2.43
N LYS A 96 -1.86 -7.65 2.75
CA LYS A 96 -1.57 -8.72 3.71
C LYS A 96 -0.35 -9.55 3.29
N ASP A 97 -0.27 -9.91 2.02
CA ASP A 97 0.80 -10.75 1.50
C ASP A 97 2.11 -9.96 1.36
N ILE A 98 2.03 -8.70 0.92
CA ILE A 98 3.21 -7.81 0.83
C ILE A 98 3.80 -7.55 2.23
N PHE A 99 2.96 -7.23 3.22
CA PHE A 99 3.42 -6.98 4.59
C PHE A 99 3.71 -8.25 5.40
N ALA A 100 3.44 -9.45 4.85
CA ALA A 100 3.90 -10.70 5.45
C ALA A 100 5.38 -10.98 5.12
N ASP A 101 5.91 -10.37 4.06
CA ASP A 101 7.33 -10.41 3.72
C ASP A 101 8.11 -9.36 4.54
N ASP A 102 8.25 -9.63 5.84
CA ASP A 102 8.94 -8.75 6.78
C ASP A 102 10.38 -8.43 6.34
N ALA A 103 11.05 -9.39 5.70
CA ALA A 103 12.42 -9.23 5.23
C ALA A 103 12.50 -8.19 4.11
N ALA A 104 11.61 -8.28 3.13
CA ALA A 104 11.55 -7.32 2.03
C ALA A 104 11.15 -5.92 2.52
N VAL A 105 10.12 -5.82 3.38
CA VAL A 105 9.70 -4.54 3.97
C VAL A 105 10.81 -3.90 4.79
N LYS A 106 11.46 -4.67 5.66
CA LYS A 106 12.58 -4.17 6.48
C LYS A 106 13.75 -3.74 5.59
N GLY A 107 14.11 -4.55 4.60
CA GLY A 107 15.18 -4.24 3.66
C GLY A 107 14.93 -2.94 2.87
N TYR A 108 13.68 -2.69 2.46
CA TYR A 108 13.27 -1.43 1.85
C TYR A 108 13.40 -0.26 2.84
N LEU A 109 12.82 -0.36 4.04
CA LEU A 109 12.87 0.72 5.03
C LEU A 109 14.31 1.04 5.49
N GLU A 110 15.20 0.06 5.58
CA GLU A 110 16.61 0.29 5.91
C GLU A 110 17.35 1.10 4.84
N GLN A 111 16.95 0.95 3.57
CA GLN A 111 17.47 1.75 2.45
C GLN A 111 16.87 3.16 2.40
N HIS A 112 15.74 3.39 3.09
CA HIS A 112 15.01 4.65 3.10
C HIS A 112 14.77 5.17 4.54
N PRO A 113 15.81 5.75 5.20
CA PRO A 113 15.73 6.14 6.60
C PRO A 113 14.64 7.16 6.94
N ASP A 114 14.28 8.03 6.01
CA ASP A 114 13.17 8.98 6.15
C ASP A 114 11.81 8.28 6.15
N LEU A 115 11.60 7.33 5.22
CA LEU A 115 10.40 6.51 5.16
C LEU A 115 10.28 5.61 6.38
N LYS A 116 11.40 5.04 6.85
CA LYS A 116 11.45 4.25 8.08
C LYS A 116 10.92 5.02 9.29
N LYS A 117 11.39 6.25 9.50
CA LYS A 117 10.92 7.10 10.60
C LYS A 117 9.42 7.35 10.52
N ARG A 118 8.90 7.65 9.33
CA ARG A 118 7.47 7.90 9.11
C ARG A 118 6.65 6.63 9.34
N TYR A 119 7.13 5.50 8.85
CA TYR A 119 6.52 4.19 9.03
C TYR A 119 6.44 3.80 10.51
N GLU A 120 7.53 3.93 11.26
CA GLU A 120 7.58 3.63 12.70
C GLU A 120 6.74 4.59 13.54
N ALA A 121 6.54 5.83 13.09
CA ALA A 121 5.70 6.83 13.74
C ALA A 121 4.19 6.65 13.47
N LEU A 122 3.80 5.78 12.53
CA LEU A 122 2.39 5.54 12.27
C LEU A 122 1.72 4.89 13.49
N PRO A 123 0.46 5.24 13.81
CA PRO A 123 -0.27 4.70 14.96
C PRO A 123 -0.76 3.27 14.70
N PHE A 124 0.13 2.35 14.30
CA PHE A 124 -0.20 0.97 13.90
C PHE A 124 -0.76 0.10 15.02
N ASP A 125 -0.42 0.40 16.29
CA ASP A 125 -0.98 -0.30 17.44
C ASP A 125 -2.52 -0.23 17.50
N ARG A 126 -3.14 0.74 16.79
CA ARG A 126 -4.60 0.90 16.77
C ARG A 126 -5.30 0.39 15.51
N MET A 127 -4.57 0.10 14.43
CA MET A 127 -5.19 -0.01 13.09
C MET A 127 -5.02 -1.33 12.34
N GLY A 128 -4.25 -2.32 12.83
CA GLY A 128 -4.22 -3.58 12.08
C GLY A 128 -3.16 -4.62 12.40
N ARG A 129 -2.81 -4.87 13.66
CA ARG A 129 -2.36 -6.23 14.02
C ARG A 129 -3.59 -7.11 14.20
N GLY A 130 -4.12 -7.61 13.09
CA GLY A 130 -4.99 -8.79 13.08
C GLY A 130 -4.19 -10.06 13.41
N GLY A 131 -3.59 -10.08 14.60
CA GLY A 131 -2.74 -11.15 15.10
C GLY A 131 -3.00 -11.36 16.59
N SER A 132 -3.89 -12.31 16.88
CA SER A 132 -3.91 -13.18 18.06
C SER A 132 -3.27 -12.63 19.35
N GLY A 133 -4.06 -11.89 20.14
CA GLY A 133 -3.79 -11.68 21.56
C GLY A 133 -4.67 -12.61 22.41
N ARG A 134 -4.35 -13.90 22.44
CA ARG A 134 -4.69 -14.77 23.59
C ARG A 134 -3.62 -14.54 24.66
N GLY A 135 -4.05 -14.34 25.90
CA GLY A 135 -3.20 -14.26 27.11
C GLY A 135 -3.27 -12.86 27.71
N TYR A 136 -3.76 -12.64 28.94
CA TYR A 136 -3.91 -13.53 30.10
C TYR A 136 -5.21 -13.20 30.85
#